data_AF-A0A2I0PUI5-F1
#
_entry.id   AF-A0A2I0PUI5-F1
#
_cell.length_a   1.000
_cell.length_b   1.000
_cell.length_c   1.000
_cell.angle_alpha   90.00
_cell.angle_beta   90.00
_cell.angle_gamma   90.00
#
_symmetry.space_group_name_H-M   'P 1'
#
loop_
_entity.id
_entity.type
_entity.pdbx_description
1 polymer ?
#
loop_
_entity_poly.entity_id
_entity_poly.type
_entity_poly.pdbx_seq_one_letter_code
_entity_poly.pdbx_strand_id
1 'polypeptide(L)'
;MKTNRIYLALIVVMLMFAGFSAVSAAEPIGGNQGWIAVHCNVDGATVYFDGTYEGVISSGVLTVPVYSTGTPIKSFTVSSPGYTTYNGPIPAMPGKGETFDVYATLNAAAPTTPAVIGGGQGWYVVNCNVNGATVSFDNQVVGVITQGTLTVPVYTTGTPYQTYTVSMNGYLPYTAALTSVPSPGQSVTLYATLNPAPTASPIPAPTKSPLPFSLIVIGLGIAGVLAIRKERS
;
A
#
# COMPACT_ATOMS: atom_id res chain seq x y z
N MET A 1 -41.45 -79.08 30.02
CA MET A 1 -40.08 -78.51 29.92
C MET A 1 -39.93 -77.33 28.93
N LYS A 2 -40.96 -76.90 28.19
CA LYS A 2 -40.88 -75.76 27.26
C LYS A 2 -41.01 -74.38 27.94
N THR A 3 -41.77 -74.31 29.03
CA THR A 3 -42.09 -73.05 29.73
C THR A 3 -40.89 -72.43 30.46
N ASN A 4 -40.03 -73.23 31.11
CA ASN A 4 -38.83 -72.70 31.82
C ASN A 4 -37.78 -72.10 30.87
N ARG A 5 -37.71 -72.55 29.62
CA ARG A 5 -36.77 -72.00 28.62
C ARG A 5 -37.19 -70.60 28.13
N ILE A 6 -38.49 -70.31 28.15
CA ILE A 6 -39.04 -69.01 27.75
C ILE A 6 -38.81 -67.96 28.84
N TYR A 7 -38.99 -68.34 30.12
CA TYR A 7 -38.69 -67.44 31.24
C TYR A 7 -37.19 -67.13 31.36
N LEU A 8 -36.31 -68.11 31.10
CA LEU A 8 -34.87 -67.88 31.11
C LEU A 8 -34.43 -66.96 29.95
N ALA A 9 -35.04 -67.10 28.77
CA ALA A 9 -34.78 -66.23 27.63
C ALA A 9 -35.25 -64.77 27.88
N LEU A 10 -36.39 -64.58 28.55
CA LEU A 10 -36.89 -63.25 28.90
C LEU A 10 -36.01 -62.54 29.94
N ILE A 11 -35.47 -63.27 30.92
CA ILE A 11 -34.57 -62.71 31.94
C ILE A 11 -33.22 -62.30 31.33
N VAL A 12 -32.69 -63.07 30.37
CA VAL A 12 -31.43 -62.73 29.68
C VAL A 12 -31.58 -61.52 28.75
N VAL A 13 -32.74 -61.37 28.10
CA VAL A 13 -33.04 -60.17 27.27
C VAL A 13 -33.21 -58.93 28.14
N MET A 14 -33.79 -59.06 29.34
CA MET A 14 -33.94 -57.95 30.29
C MET A 14 -32.59 -57.52 30.91
N LEU A 15 -31.67 -58.47 31.13
CA LEU A 15 -30.31 -58.19 31.64
C LEU A 15 -29.38 -57.59 30.57
N MET A 16 -29.61 -57.84 29.28
CA MET A 16 -28.82 -57.22 28.19
C MET A 16 -29.24 -55.78 27.87
N PHE A 17 -30.40 -55.31 28.36
CA PHE A 17 -30.82 -53.91 28.21
C PHE A 17 -30.26 -52.98 29.29
N ALA A 18 -29.64 -53.53 30.34
CA ALA A 18 -29.00 -52.77 31.43
C ALA A 18 -27.54 -52.37 31.11
N GLY A 19 -27.04 -52.73 29.93
CA GLY A 19 -25.67 -52.47 29.48
C GLY A 19 -25.49 -51.23 28.59
N PHE A 20 -26.50 -50.36 28.45
CA PHE A 20 -26.28 -49.05 27.87
C PHE A 20 -25.44 -48.23 28.85
N SER A 21 -24.11 -48.30 28.68
CA SER A 21 -23.20 -47.30 29.21
C SER A 21 -23.80 -45.95 28.90
N ALA A 22 -23.97 -45.11 29.92
CA ALA A 22 -24.26 -43.71 29.72
C ALA A 22 -23.19 -43.20 28.76
N VAL A 23 -23.56 -43.00 27.50
CA VAL A 23 -22.89 -42.03 26.64
C VAL A 23 -23.01 -40.76 27.45
N SER A 24 -21.93 -40.41 28.13
CA SER A 24 -21.78 -39.09 28.70
C SER A 24 -22.00 -38.17 27.52
N ALA A 25 -23.18 -37.56 27.47
CA ALA A 25 -23.42 -36.45 26.57
C ALA A 25 -22.28 -35.50 26.88
N ALA A 26 -21.34 -35.36 25.94
CA ALA A 26 -20.38 -34.27 25.99
C ALA A 26 -21.24 -33.05 26.26
N GLU A 27 -21.04 -32.41 27.42
CA GLU A 27 -21.76 -31.19 27.76
C GLU A 27 -21.61 -30.29 26.53
N PRO A 28 -22.70 -29.78 25.94
CA PRO A 28 -22.57 -28.87 24.82
C PRO A 28 -21.59 -27.79 25.28
N ILE A 29 -20.49 -27.63 24.55
CA ILE A 29 -19.51 -26.58 24.80
C ILE A 29 -20.31 -25.26 24.77
N GLY A 30 -20.65 -24.72 25.95
CA GLY A 30 -21.52 -23.54 26.05
C GLY A 30 -22.56 -23.56 27.19
N GLY A 31 -22.22 -24.05 28.38
CA GLY A 31 -23.17 -24.22 29.49
C GLY A 31 -23.82 -22.92 30.03
N ASN A 32 -23.29 -21.75 29.68
CA ASN A 32 -23.73 -20.44 30.15
C ASN A 32 -23.83 -19.43 28.99
N GLN A 33 -24.78 -19.66 28.08
CA GLN A 33 -25.12 -18.70 27.03
C GLN A 33 -25.91 -17.52 27.63
N GLY A 34 -25.48 -16.31 27.32
CA GLY A 34 -26.21 -15.06 27.51
C GLY A 34 -26.36 -14.31 26.20
N TRP A 35 -26.89 -13.09 26.25
CA TRP A 35 -27.09 -12.26 25.06
C TRP A 35 -26.63 -10.83 25.28
N ILE A 36 -26.11 -10.20 24.23
CA ILE A 36 -25.89 -8.75 24.21
C ILE A 36 -26.90 -8.16 23.24
N ALA A 37 -27.74 -7.26 23.74
CA ALA A 37 -28.69 -6.52 22.93
C ALA A 37 -28.10 -5.14 22.59
N VAL A 38 -27.74 -4.95 21.33
CA VAL A 38 -27.19 -3.69 20.81
C VAL A 38 -28.34 -2.86 20.25
N HIS A 39 -28.68 -1.78 20.93
CA HIS A 39 -29.71 -0.83 20.51
C HIS A 39 -29.09 0.30 19.71
N CYS A 40 -29.71 0.65 18.57
CA CYS A 40 -29.26 1.76 17.74
C CYS A 40 -30.44 2.53 17.15
N ASN A 41 -30.26 3.84 16.98
CA ASN A 41 -31.24 4.73 16.34
C ASN A 41 -31.29 4.59 14.80
N VAL A 42 -30.40 3.80 14.19
CA VAL A 42 -30.31 3.62 12.74
C VAL A 42 -30.44 2.14 12.39
N ASP A 43 -31.50 1.79 11.68
CA ASP A 43 -31.67 0.47 11.09
C ASP A 43 -30.69 0.24 9.93
N GLY A 44 -30.24 -1.01 9.77
CA GLY A 44 -29.21 -1.37 8.80
C GLY A 44 -27.79 -1.02 9.21
N ALA A 45 -27.58 -0.48 10.42
CA ALA A 45 -26.25 -0.29 10.97
C ALA A 45 -25.57 -1.63 11.27
N THR A 46 -24.30 -1.76 10.89
CA THR A 46 -23.50 -2.96 11.14
C THR A 46 -22.87 -2.92 12.52
N VAL A 47 -22.94 -4.05 13.23
CA VAL A 47 -22.39 -4.23 14.58
C VAL A 47 -21.15 -5.11 14.52
N TYR A 48 -20.12 -4.70 15.26
CA TYR A 48 -18.89 -5.44 15.46
C TYR A 48 -18.55 -5.58 16.95
N PHE A 49 -18.07 -6.74 17.38
CA PHE A 49 -17.51 -6.99 18.71
C PHE A 49 -16.01 -7.21 18.62
N ASP A 50 -15.23 -6.34 19.28
CA ASP A 50 -13.77 -6.30 19.19
C ASP A 50 -13.21 -6.40 17.73
N GLY A 51 -13.95 -5.82 16.78
CA GLY A 51 -13.62 -5.83 15.35
C GLY A 51 -14.18 -7.01 14.55
N THR A 52 -14.81 -8.00 15.19
CA THR A 52 -15.50 -9.12 14.53
C THR A 52 -16.91 -8.74 14.17
N TYR A 53 -17.34 -9.01 12.94
CA TYR A 53 -18.71 -8.73 12.49
C TYR A 53 -19.72 -9.66 13.16
N GLU A 54 -20.80 -9.10 13.71
CA GLU A 54 -21.85 -9.87 14.40
C GLU A 54 -23.21 -9.83 13.69
N GLY A 55 -23.47 -8.77 12.91
CA GLY A 55 -24.74 -8.63 12.21
C GLY A 55 -25.09 -7.18 11.90
N VAL A 56 -26.35 -6.99 11.52
CA VAL A 56 -26.95 -5.68 11.23
C VAL A 56 -28.13 -5.43 12.16
N ILE A 57 -28.30 -4.18 12.58
CA ILE A 57 -29.46 -3.73 13.37
C ILE A 57 -30.72 -3.82 12.51
N SER A 58 -31.77 -4.42 13.06
CA SER A 58 -33.10 -4.43 12.45
C SER A 58 -34.16 -4.13 13.51
N SER A 59 -35.09 -3.24 13.20
CA SER A 59 -36.12 -2.77 14.14
C SER A 59 -35.51 -2.17 15.43
N GLY A 60 -34.38 -1.47 15.30
CA GLY A 60 -33.70 -0.75 16.38
C GLY A 60 -32.83 -1.58 17.32
N VAL A 61 -32.77 -2.91 17.17
CA VAL A 61 -31.95 -3.78 18.03
C VAL A 61 -31.33 -4.95 17.27
N LEU A 62 -30.11 -5.35 17.66
CA LEU A 62 -29.52 -6.65 17.31
C LEU A 62 -29.20 -7.40 18.59
N THR A 63 -29.69 -8.64 18.70
CA THR A 63 -29.39 -9.52 19.83
C THR A 63 -28.38 -10.58 19.41
N VAL A 64 -27.20 -10.54 20.02
CA VAL A 64 -26.08 -11.44 19.70
C VAL A 64 -25.88 -12.44 20.84
N PRO A 65 -25.89 -13.76 20.58
CA PRO A 65 -25.61 -14.75 21.60
C PRO A 65 -24.12 -14.75 21.96
N VAL A 66 -23.80 -14.78 23.26
CA VAL A 66 -22.43 -14.81 23.76
C VAL A 66 -22.29 -15.88 24.85
N TYR A 67 -21.08 -16.42 25.01
CA TYR A 67 -20.81 -17.48 25.98
C TYR A 67 -19.92 -16.95 27.11
N SER A 68 -20.36 -17.11 28.36
CA SER A 68 -19.59 -16.65 29.52
C SER A 68 -18.26 -17.39 29.71
N THR A 69 -18.11 -18.55 29.08
CA THR A 69 -16.89 -19.37 29.06
C THR A 69 -15.97 -19.06 27.88
N GLY A 70 -16.38 -18.18 26.97
CA GLY A 70 -15.60 -17.73 25.81
C GLY A 70 -14.62 -16.60 26.16
N THR A 71 -13.90 -16.12 25.15
CA THR A 71 -13.08 -14.90 25.28
C THR A 71 -14.00 -13.72 25.61
N PRO A 72 -13.74 -12.98 26.69
CA PRO A 72 -14.59 -11.84 27.06
C PRO A 72 -14.48 -10.74 26.01
N ILE A 73 -15.63 -10.29 25.54
CA ILE A 73 -15.76 -9.16 24.61
C ILE A 73 -15.61 -7.88 25.42
N LYS A 74 -14.78 -6.95 24.94
CA LYS A 74 -14.44 -5.71 25.65
C LYS A 74 -15.05 -4.47 25.02
N SER A 75 -15.33 -4.51 23.72
CA SER A 75 -15.82 -3.36 22.99
C SER A 75 -16.81 -3.76 21.90
N PHE A 76 -17.72 -2.84 21.62
CA PHE A 76 -18.61 -2.92 20.48
C PHE A 76 -18.46 -1.68 19.61
N THR A 77 -18.61 -1.88 18.30
CA THR A 77 -18.56 -0.83 17.30
C THR A 77 -19.81 -0.92 16.44
N VAL A 78 -20.48 0.20 16.21
CA VAL A 78 -21.64 0.28 15.34
C VAL A 78 -21.32 1.28 14.23
N SER A 79 -21.50 0.87 12.97
CA SER A 79 -21.18 1.68 11.80
C SER A 79 -22.28 1.62 10.76
N SER A 80 -22.60 2.75 10.14
CA SER A 80 -23.58 2.84 9.06
C SER A 80 -23.14 3.87 8.03
N PRO A 81 -23.35 3.65 6.72
CA PRO A 81 -23.01 4.63 5.69
C PRO A 81 -23.65 5.99 5.93
N GLY A 82 -22.86 7.06 5.89
CA GLY A 82 -23.33 8.42 6.14
C GLY A 82 -23.44 8.81 7.63
N TYR A 83 -23.03 7.93 8.55
CA TYR A 83 -22.99 8.20 9.98
C TYR A 83 -21.57 8.09 10.53
N THR A 84 -21.29 8.81 11.62
CA THR A 84 -20.04 8.67 12.37
C THR A 84 -20.10 7.35 13.14
N THR A 85 -19.10 6.49 12.94
CA THR A 85 -18.96 5.21 13.66
C THR A 85 -18.94 5.43 15.17
N TYR A 86 -19.75 4.67 15.89
CA TYR A 86 -19.79 4.66 17.35
C TYR A 86 -18.94 3.51 17.88
N ASN A 87 -18.11 3.77 18.89
CA ASN A 87 -17.36 2.76 19.62
C ASN A 87 -17.63 2.91 21.12
N GLY A 88 -17.98 1.81 21.78
CA GLY A 88 -18.28 1.79 23.21
C GLY A 88 -17.72 0.55 23.90
N PRO A 89 -17.49 0.62 25.22
CA PRO A 89 -17.07 -0.53 26.01
C PRO A 89 -18.23 -1.49 26.27
N ILE A 90 -17.93 -2.78 26.41
CA ILE A 90 -18.81 -3.78 27.01
C ILE A 90 -18.26 -4.06 28.43
N PRO A 91 -18.95 -3.60 29.49
CA PRO A 91 -18.40 -3.63 30.85
C PRO A 91 -18.38 -5.03 31.47
N ALA A 92 -19.27 -5.93 31.03
CA ALA A 92 -19.36 -7.29 31.55
C ALA A 92 -19.96 -8.24 30.50
N MET A 93 -19.57 -9.51 30.57
CA MET A 93 -20.22 -10.59 29.82
C MET A 93 -21.48 -11.05 30.58
N PRO A 94 -22.63 -11.20 29.91
CA PRO A 94 -23.85 -11.69 30.55
C PRO A 94 -23.68 -13.14 31.04
N GLY A 95 -24.28 -13.44 32.18
CA GLY A 95 -24.40 -14.79 32.71
C GLY A 95 -25.42 -15.64 31.94
N LYS A 96 -25.59 -16.89 32.37
CA LYS A 96 -26.52 -17.83 31.76
C LYS A 96 -27.95 -17.29 31.81
N GLY A 97 -28.59 -17.14 30.66
CA GLY A 97 -29.96 -16.64 30.59
C GLY A 97 -30.07 -15.11 30.61
N GLU A 98 -28.98 -14.39 30.87
CA GLU A 98 -28.99 -12.94 31.02
C GLU A 98 -28.84 -12.24 29.67
N THR A 99 -29.47 -11.07 29.57
CA THR A 99 -29.27 -10.15 28.45
C THR A 99 -28.65 -8.86 28.97
N PHE A 100 -27.61 -8.38 28.29
CA PHE A 100 -26.95 -7.12 28.59
C PHE A 100 -27.21 -6.11 27.48
N ASP A 101 -27.86 -5.00 27.81
CA ASP A 101 -28.22 -3.96 26.84
C ASP A 101 -27.11 -2.92 26.70
N VAL A 102 -26.69 -2.67 25.46
CA VAL A 102 -25.77 -1.58 25.10
C VAL A 102 -26.44 -0.67 24.08
N TYR A 103 -26.11 0.63 24.13
CA TYR A 103 -26.76 1.64 23.31
C TYR A 103 -25.73 2.39 22.48
N ALA A 104 -25.94 2.43 21.16
CA ALA A 104 -25.16 3.22 20.23
C ALA A 104 -26.07 4.24 19.53
N THR A 105 -25.80 5.52 19.76
CA THR A 105 -26.45 6.60 19.01
C THR A 105 -25.53 7.06 17.89
N LEU A 106 -25.89 6.73 16.65
CA LEU A 106 -25.19 7.20 15.45
C LEU A 106 -25.67 8.61 15.10
N ASN A 107 -24.70 9.52 15.01
CA ASN A 107 -24.92 10.87 14.51
C ASN A 107 -24.54 10.91 13.03
N ALA A 108 -25.33 11.62 12.22
CA ALA A 108 -25.01 11.81 10.80
C ALA A 108 -23.60 12.39 10.68
N ALA A 109 -22.79 11.79 9.81
CA ALA A 109 -21.49 12.34 9.50
C ALA A 109 -21.71 13.71 8.85
N ALA A 110 -20.94 14.73 9.26
CA ALA A 110 -20.99 16.02 8.61
C ALA A 110 -20.69 15.83 7.11
N PRO A 111 -21.44 16.48 6.20
CA PRO A 111 -21.15 16.39 4.78
C PRO A 111 -19.71 16.89 4.56
N THR A 112 -18.85 15.99 4.08
CA THR A 112 -17.54 16.38 3.58
C THR A 112 -17.76 17.03 2.23
N THR A 113 -18.01 18.34 2.22
CA THR A 113 -17.93 19.10 0.97
C THR A 113 -16.52 18.88 0.42
N PRO A 114 -16.36 18.35 -0.80
CA PRO A 114 -15.06 18.32 -1.45
C PRO A 114 -14.50 19.75 -1.43
N ALA A 115 -13.24 19.92 -1.04
CA ALA A 115 -12.60 21.21 -1.17
C ALA A 115 -12.71 21.62 -2.65
N VAL A 116 -13.53 22.64 -2.93
CA VAL A 116 -13.68 23.16 -4.28
C VAL A 116 -12.36 23.83 -4.63
N ILE A 117 -11.51 23.12 -5.37
CA ILE A 117 -10.32 23.71 -5.99
C ILE A 117 -10.85 24.63 -7.09
N GLY A 118 -10.83 25.95 -6.87
CA GLY A 118 -11.41 26.88 -7.84
C GLY A 118 -11.66 28.31 -7.38
N GLY A 119 -11.23 28.72 -6.18
CA GLY A 119 -11.53 30.06 -5.64
C GLY A 119 -10.75 31.22 -6.26
N GLY A 120 -9.75 30.93 -7.09
CA GLY A 120 -8.96 31.94 -7.78
C GLY A 120 -7.75 31.31 -8.47
N GLN A 121 -7.47 31.77 -9.69
CA GLN A 121 -6.33 31.31 -10.47
C GLN A 121 -5.24 32.38 -10.47
N GLY A 122 -4.02 31.98 -10.12
CA GLY A 122 -2.80 32.75 -10.34
C GLY A 122 -1.92 32.05 -11.38
N TRP A 123 -0.82 32.67 -11.77
CA TRP A 123 0.11 32.11 -12.75
C TRP A 123 1.54 32.15 -12.26
N TYR A 124 2.29 31.08 -12.51
CA TYR A 124 3.75 31.12 -12.48
C TYR A 124 4.27 31.30 -13.90
N VAL A 125 5.13 32.29 -14.10
CA VAL A 125 5.78 32.56 -15.39
C VAL A 125 7.24 32.16 -15.26
N VAL A 126 7.58 30.97 -15.72
CA VAL A 126 8.94 30.43 -15.67
C VAL A 126 9.71 30.86 -16.91
N ASN A 127 10.78 31.64 -16.74
CA ASN A 127 11.69 32.02 -17.81
C ASN A 127 12.93 31.16 -17.78
N CYS A 128 13.36 30.69 -18.95
CA CYS A 128 14.56 29.90 -19.10
C CYS A 128 15.35 30.29 -20.35
N ASN A 129 16.68 30.23 -20.24
CA ASN A 129 17.61 30.49 -21.35
C ASN A 129 17.58 29.40 -22.43
N VAL A 130 17.05 28.21 -22.14
CA VAL A 130 17.00 27.07 -23.06
C VAL A 130 15.56 26.74 -23.44
N ASN A 131 15.28 26.74 -24.74
CA ASN A 131 13.98 26.32 -25.27
C ASN A 131 13.87 24.79 -25.29
N GLY A 132 12.67 24.26 -25.01
CA GLY A 132 12.45 22.80 -24.91
C GLY A 132 12.76 22.20 -23.54
N ALA A 133 13.17 23.01 -22.55
CA ALA A 133 13.41 22.55 -21.20
C ALA A 133 12.09 22.17 -20.51
N THR A 134 12.08 21.01 -19.84
CA THR A 134 10.92 20.53 -19.08
C THR A 134 10.88 21.19 -17.72
N VAL A 135 9.71 21.68 -17.31
CA VAL A 135 9.46 22.28 -16.01
C VAL A 135 8.60 21.35 -15.18
N SER A 136 9.02 21.14 -13.93
CA SER A 136 8.29 20.35 -12.94
C SER A 136 8.12 21.12 -11.65
N PHE A 137 6.94 21.04 -11.02
CA PHE A 137 6.69 21.54 -9.66
C PHE A 137 6.52 20.36 -8.71
N ASP A 138 7.28 20.33 -7.61
CA ASP A 138 7.35 19.18 -6.67
C ASP A 138 7.42 17.82 -7.38
N ASN A 139 8.35 17.71 -8.32
CA ASN A 139 8.58 16.52 -9.15
C ASN A 139 7.43 16.13 -10.11
N GLN A 140 6.37 16.94 -10.22
CA GLN A 140 5.30 16.76 -11.21
C GLN A 140 5.58 17.62 -12.44
N VAL A 141 5.63 17.04 -13.64
CA VAL A 141 5.84 17.78 -14.89
C VAL A 141 4.62 18.66 -15.17
N VAL A 142 4.84 19.97 -15.28
CA VAL A 142 3.78 20.96 -15.52
C VAL A 142 3.80 21.50 -16.96
N GLY A 143 4.91 21.34 -17.67
CA GLY A 143 5.00 21.72 -19.08
C GLY A 143 6.43 21.83 -19.59
N VAL A 144 6.56 22.41 -20.78
CA VAL A 144 7.83 22.58 -21.49
C VAL A 144 7.98 24.06 -21.91
N ILE A 145 9.16 24.63 -21.69
CA ILE A 145 9.49 26.01 -22.08
C ILE A 145 9.43 26.13 -23.59
N THR A 146 8.62 27.07 -24.09
CA THR A 146 8.51 27.40 -25.51
C THR A 146 8.74 28.90 -25.70
N GLN A 147 9.67 29.27 -26.58
CA GLN A 147 10.12 30.66 -26.78
C GLN A 147 10.65 31.34 -25.51
N GLY A 148 11.36 30.59 -24.65
CA GLY A 148 12.03 31.13 -23.47
C GLY A 148 11.16 31.31 -22.22
N THR A 149 9.84 31.05 -22.31
CA THR A 149 8.92 31.18 -21.18
C THR A 149 7.90 30.02 -21.13
N LEU A 150 7.42 29.67 -19.94
CA LEU A 150 6.26 28.80 -19.70
C LEU A 150 5.36 29.48 -18.67
N THR A 151 4.06 29.56 -18.97
CA THR A 151 3.05 30.05 -18.02
C THR A 151 2.25 28.88 -17.47
N VAL A 152 2.29 28.69 -16.15
CA VAL A 152 1.60 27.58 -15.47
C VAL A 152 0.47 28.15 -14.62
N PRO A 153 -0.80 27.81 -14.90
CA PRO A 153 -1.93 28.21 -14.06
C PRO A 153 -1.95 27.39 -12.76
N VAL A 154 -2.16 28.05 -11.63
CA VAL A 154 -2.28 27.41 -10.31
C VAL A 154 -3.50 27.94 -9.55
N TYR A 155 -4.16 27.08 -8.80
CA TYR A 155 -5.31 27.45 -7.99
C TYR A 155 -4.87 27.86 -6.58
N THR A 156 -5.32 29.02 -6.12
CA THR A 156 -4.96 29.55 -4.79
C THR A 156 -5.58 28.78 -3.63
N THR A 157 -6.54 27.91 -3.91
CA THR A 157 -7.23 27.04 -2.94
C THR A 157 -6.66 25.62 -2.87
N GLY A 158 -5.66 25.29 -3.70
CA GLY A 158 -4.96 23.99 -3.68
C GLY A 158 -3.77 23.98 -2.73
N THR A 159 -3.18 22.80 -2.51
CA THR A 159 -1.88 22.68 -1.82
C THR A 159 -0.82 23.43 -2.62
N PRO A 160 -0.11 24.41 -2.04
CA PRO A 160 0.89 25.17 -2.76
C PRO A 160 2.10 24.31 -3.09
N TYR A 161 2.66 24.51 -4.28
CA TYR A 161 3.92 23.88 -4.65
C TYR A 161 5.08 24.48 -3.85
N GLN A 162 6.05 23.66 -3.45
CA GLN A 162 7.20 24.08 -2.64
C GLN A 162 8.46 24.30 -3.48
N THR A 163 8.62 23.54 -4.56
CA THR A 163 9.82 23.55 -5.39
C THR A 163 9.47 23.56 -6.87
N TYR A 164 10.34 24.16 -7.68
CA TYR A 164 10.32 24.00 -9.12
C TYR A 164 11.69 23.55 -9.64
N THR A 165 11.66 22.66 -10.62
CA THR A 165 12.82 22.12 -11.31
C THR A 165 12.67 22.33 -12.80
N VAL A 166 13.72 22.83 -13.44
CA VAL A 166 13.83 22.94 -14.89
C VAL A 166 14.95 22.03 -15.36
N SER A 167 14.68 21.16 -16.33
CA SER A 167 15.65 20.17 -16.81
C SER A 167 15.63 20.03 -18.33
N MET A 168 16.81 19.78 -18.90
CA MET A 168 17.01 19.54 -20.33
C MET A 168 18.16 18.55 -20.50
N ASN A 169 18.04 17.62 -21.46
CA ASN A 169 19.15 16.74 -21.79
C ASN A 169 20.38 17.54 -22.26
N GLY A 170 21.57 17.20 -21.76
CA GLY A 170 22.81 17.94 -22.03
C GLY A 170 23.04 19.16 -21.12
N TYR A 171 22.16 19.43 -20.17
CA TYR A 171 22.29 20.52 -19.20
C TYR A 171 22.17 20.00 -17.76
N LEU A 172 22.75 20.74 -16.81
CA LEU A 172 22.52 20.52 -15.38
C LEU A 172 21.11 21.00 -15.01
N PRO A 173 20.32 20.20 -14.26
CA PRO A 173 19.00 20.63 -13.83
C PRO A 173 19.10 21.79 -12.84
N TYR A 174 18.20 22.75 -12.97
CA TYR A 174 18.08 23.87 -12.04
C TYR A 174 16.89 23.63 -11.12
N THR A 175 17.11 23.68 -9.80
CA THR A 175 16.04 23.53 -8.79
C THR A 175 16.07 24.70 -7.82
N ALA A 176 14.91 25.28 -7.54
CA ALA A 176 14.75 26.35 -6.57
C ALA A 176 13.40 26.26 -5.84
N ALA A 177 13.31 26.92 -4.68
CA ALA A 177 12.09 26.97 -3.88
C ALA A 177 11.09 27.98 -4.44
N LEU A 178 9.80 27.66 -4.35
CA LEU A 178 8.68 28.55 -4.62
C LEU A 178 8.30 29.26 -3.32
N THR A 179 8.84 30.46 -3.12
CA THR A 179 8.66 31.22 -1.87
C THR A 179 7.35 32.03 -1.82
N SER A 180 6.62 32.11 -2.94
CA SER A 180 5.38 32.88 -3.05
C SER A 180 4.37 32.13 -3.92
N VAL A 181 3.12 32.09 -3.45
CA VAL A 181 1.96 31.58 -4.19
C VAL A 181 1.26 32.78 -4.84
N PRO A 182 1.04 32.77 -6.17
CA PRO A 182 0.36 33.88 -6.84
C PRO A 182 -1.06 34.03 -6.31
N SER A 183 -1.47 35.26 -5.98
CA SER A 183 -2.86 35.57 -5.64
C SER A 183 -3.76 35.49 -6.89
N PRO A 184 -5.10 35.46 -6.74
CA PRO A 184 -6.00 35.41 -7.89
C PRO A 184 -5.76 36.60 -8.83
N GLY A 185 -5.55 36.35 -10.11
CA GLY A 185 -5.25 37.41 -11.08
C GLY A 185 -3.78 37.85 -11.14
N GLN A 186 -2.90 37.31 -10.28
CA GLN A 186 -1.48 37.69 -10.23
C GLN A 186 -0.58 36.67 -10.92
N SER A 187 0.54 37.17 -11.44
CA SER A 187 1.60 36.37 -12.05
C SER A 187 2.90 36.52 -11.26
N VAL A 188 3.49 35.39 -10.85
CA VAL A 188 4.82 35.36 -10.20
C VAL A 188 5.84 34.88 -11.22
N THR A 189 6.84 35.72 -11.48
CA THR A 189 7.90 35.41 -12.44
C THR A 189 9.05 34.66 -11.77
N LEU A 190 9.41 33.52 -12.35
CA LEU A 190 10.52 32.66 -11.92
C LEU A 190 11.59 32.67 -13.01
N TYR A 191 12.85 32.53 -12.60
CA TYR A 191 13.99 32.54 -13.52
C TYR A 191 14.85 31.30 -13.28
N ALA A 192 15.03 30.49 -14.32
CA ALA A 192 15.89 29.32 -14.30
C ALA A 192 16.95 29.44 -15.41
N THR A 193 18.22 29.40 -15.02
CA THR A 193 19.33 29.37 -15.98
C THR A 193 19.93 27.97 -15.99
N LEU A 194 19.86 27.29 -17.13
CA LEU A 194 20.49 25.99 -17.34
C LEU A 194 21.90 26.16 -17.88
N ASN A 195 22.85 25.48 -17.23
CA ASN A 195 24.25 25.41 -17.62
C ASN A 195 24.52 24.07 -18.32
N PRO A 196 25.30 24.03 -19.41
CA PRO A 196 25.64 22.77 -20.07
C PRO A 196 26.30 21.78 -19.10
N ALA A 197 25.88 20.52 -19.16
CA ALA A 197 26.55 19.46 -18.41
C ALA A 197 27.95 19.23 -19.01
N PRO A 198 28.96 18.92 -18.18
CA PRO A 198 30.28 18.60 -18.70
C PRO A 198 30.18 17.37 -19.60
N THR A 199 30.42 17.56 -20.91
CA THR A 199 30.65 16.45 -21.82
C THR A 199 31.87 15.70 -21.33
N ALA A 200 31.73 14.39 -21.08
CA ALA A 200 32.88 13.53 -20.91
C ALA A 200 33.77 13.70 -22.14
N SER A 201 35.02 14.14 -21.94
CA SER A 201 36.01 14.16 -23.02
C SER A 201 36.05 12.78 -23.65
N PRO A 202 36.10 12.65 -24.99
CA PRO A 202 36.28 11.35 -25.61
C PRO A 202 37.55 10.75 -25.01
N ILE A 203 37.44 9.55 -24.43
CA ILE A 203 38.62 8.72 -24.16
C ILE A 203 39.37 8.68 -25.50
N PRO A 204 40.64 9.12 -25.56
CA PRO A 204 41.41 8.93 -26.78
C PRO A 204 41.36 7.45 -27.09
N ALA A 205 40.77 7.09 -28.23
CA ALA A 205 40.80 5.72 -28.72
C ALA A 205 42.27 5.28 -28.65
N PRO A 206 42.58 4.07 -28.16
CA PRO A 206 43.96 3.60 -28.15
C PRO A 206 44.46 3.60 -29.60
N THR A 207 45.19 4.64 -29.99
CA THR A 207 45.92 4.68 -31.24
C THR A 207 46.91 3.54 -31.14
N LYS A 208 46.72 2.51 -31.96
CA LYS A 208 47.74 1.48 -32.18
C LYS A 208 49.05 2.21 -32.47
N SER A 209 49.97 2.21 -31.51
CA SER A 209 51.29 2.77 -31.70
C SER A 209 51.93 2.12 -32.93
N PRO A 210 52.56 2.90 -33.83
CA PRO A 210 53.35 2.31 -34.91
C PRO A 210 54.52 1.57 -34.26
N LEU A 211 54.57 0.25 -34.45
CA LEU A 211 55.72 -0.57 -34.09
C LEU A 211 56.95 -0.05 -34.85
N PRO A 212 58.04 0.39 -34.18
CA PRO A 212 59.28 0.68 -34.88
C PRO A 212 59.94 -0.63 -35.34
N PHE A 213 60.03 -0.81 -36.66
CA PHE A 213 60.85 -1.84 -37.30
C PHE A 213 62.34 -1.55 -37.09
N SER A 214 62.93 -2.05 -36.01
CA SER A 214 64.39 -2.29 -35.95
C SER A 214 64.77 -2.95 -34.63
N LEU A 215 64.94 -4.27 -34.66
CA LEU A 215 65.98 -5.02 -33.94
C LEU A 215 65.91 -6.49 -34.41
N ILE A 216 66.44 -6.77 -35.61
CA ILE A 216 66.88 -8.13 -35.94
C ILE A 216 68.30 -8.25 -35.37
N VAL A 217 68.41 -8.87 -34.19
CA VAL A 217 69.69 -9.32 -33.64
C VAL A 217 69.98 -10.70 -34.20
N ILE A 218 71.12 -10.80 -34.87
CA ILE A 218 71.68 -11.98 -35.52
C ILE A 218 72.23 -12.94 -34.46
N GLY A 219 71.93 -14.23 -34.61
CA GLY A 219 72.69 -15.30 -33.96
C GLY A 219 72.12 -16.70 -34.22
N LEU A 220 72.75 -17.52 -35.07
CA LEU A 220 73.79 -18.51 -34.68
C LEU A 220 73.92 -19.65 -35.73
N GLY A 221 75.17 -20.00 -36.08
CA GLY A 221 75.61 -21.29 -36.66
C GLY A 221 75.32 -21.49 -38.16
N ILE A 222 76.13 -22.15 -39.00
CA ILE A 222 77.15 -23.17 -38.78
C ILE A 222 78.17 -23.11 -39.96
N ALA A 223 79.41 -23.47 -39.64
CA ALA A 223 80.56 -23.57 -40.53
C ALA A 223 80.56 -24.82 -41.45
N GLY A 224 81.32 -24.72 -42.54
CA GLY A 224 81.81 -25.83 -43.36
C GLY A 224 81.03 -26.02 -44.66
N VAL A 225 81.61 -26.40 -45.79
CA VAL A 225 82.94 -26.90 -46.15
C VAL A 225 82.92 -26.98 -47.70
N LEU A 226 84.07 -26.74 -48.35
CA LEU A 226 84.49 -27.20 -49.69
C LEU A 226 83.49 -27.32 -50.87
N ALA A 227 83.84 -26.70 -52.00
CA ALA A 227 84.44 -27.38 -53.17
C ALA A 227 84.21 -26.63 -54.50
N ILE A 228 85.34 -26.26 -55.15
CA ILE A 228 85.68 -26.49 -56.58
C ILE A 228 84.60 -26.10 -57.62
N ARG A 229 84.70 -24.97 -58.33
CA ARG A 229 85.57 -24.64 -59.49
C ARG A 229 85.34 -25.52 -60.75
N LYS A 230 84.73 -24.88 -61.76
CA LYS A 230 85.04 -24.92 -63.22
C LYS A 230 84.38 -25.96 -64.13
N GLU A 231 83.54 -25.46 -65.06
CA GLU A 231 83.67 -25.65 -66.52
C GLU A 231 83.10 -24.38 -67.20
N ARG A 232 83.95 -23.54 -67.82
CA ARG A 232 84.40 -23.53 -69.23
C ARG A 232 83.61 -22.51 -70.06
N SER A 233 84.27 -21.38 -70.36
CA SER A 233 84.77 -21.12 -71.71
C SER A 233 86.18 -20.56 -71.61
#